data_AF-A0A969SZ25-F1
#
_entry.id   AF-A0A969SZ25-F1
#
_cell.length_a   1.000
_cell.length_b   1.000
_cell.length_c   1.000
_cell.angle_alpha   90.00
_cell.angle_beta   90.00
_cell.angle_gamma   90.00
#
_symmetry.space_group_name_H-M   'P 1'
#
loop_
_entity.id
_entity.type
_entity.pdbx_description
1 polymer ?
#
loop_
_entity_poly.entity_id
_entity_poly.type
_entity_poly.pdbx_seq_one_letter_code
_entity_poly.pdbx_strand_id
1 'polypeptide(L)'
;MYWLAINREPLTIQNLQADFVCGTSFKETLNAIASLQRRSLVEKVENSLTQQPVVMEFVTDHLIEQACEEISSQTPKSLKTYALVKAQTQDYIQDIQIRLILQPIAERLIEQFSSLELIAAQLTKILVDQQQQPRREINYIAGNLLNLFRQLKIDITGYDFSGLTIWQANLQDMPLHQVNFADSDLTQSTFTETLGNILSANFSPDGLLLATCDTDCNVRLWEVKTGKLLAICQGHTNWVRTVVFSPDSTVLASAGADCRIRFWNVEDGACLRTCTGH
;
A
#
# COMPACT_ATOMS: atom_id res chain seq x y z
N MET A 1 1.21 5.55 -22.20
CA MET A 1 2.64 5.20 -22.11
C MET A 1 3.04 5.01 -20.66
N TYR A 2 2.99 6.02 -19.79
CA TYR A 2 3.35 5.87 -18.37
C TYR A 2 2.67 4.72 -17.65
N TRP A 3 1.34 4.56 -17.78
CA TRP A 3 0.65 3.41 -17.17
C TRP A 3 1.17 2.04 -17.65
N LEU A 4 1.60 1.90 -18.90
CA LEU A 4 2.20 0.66 -19.37
C LEU A 4 3.57 0.42 -18.73
N ALA A 5 4.35 1.49 -18.55
CA ALA A 5 5.64 1.40 -17.86
C ALA A 5 5.50 1.11 -16.37
N ILE A 6 4.54 1.75 -15.69
CA ILE A 6 4.26 1.56 -14.26
C ILE A 6 3.77 0.14 -13.97
N ASN A 7 2.89 -0.41 -14.82
CA ASN A 7 2.34 -1.75 -14.57
C ASN A 7 3.38 -2.88 -14.69
N ARG A 8 4.50 -2.66 -15.41
CA ARG A 8 5.62 -3.61 -15.60
C ARG A 8 5.27 -4.95 -16.25
N GLU A 9 4.00 -5.20 -16.52
CA GLU A 9 3.49 -6.40 -17.16
C GLU A 9 2.45 -6.06 -18.24
N PRO A 10 2.22 -6.98 -19.21
CA PRO A 10 1.16 -6.80 -20.20
C PRO A 10 -0.22 -6.64 -19.56
N LEU A 11 -0.96 -5.60 -19.92
CA LEU A 11 -2.29 -5.35 -19.36
C LEU A 11 -3.39 -5.20 -20.41
N THR A 12 -4.62 -5.55 -20.03
CA THR A 12 -5.80 -5.38 -20.90
C THR A 12 -6.21 -3.90 -20.96
N ILE A 13 -6.89 -3.50 -22.03
CA ILE A 13 -7.40 -2.12 -22.15
C ILE A 13 -8.33 -1.74 -20.99
N GLN A 14 -9.13 -2.70 -20.52
CA GLN A 14 -10.04 -2.49 -19.39
C GLN A 14 -9.27 -2.15 -18.11
N ASN A 15 -8.22 -2.92 -17.79
CA ASN A 15 -7.40 -2.67 -16.61
C ASN A 15 -6.63 -1.34 -16.73
N LEU A 16 -6.18 -0.99 -17.94
CA LEU A 16 -5.54 0.30 -18.22
C LEU A 16 -6.46 1.49 -17.96
N GLN A 17 -7.73 1.37 -18.34
CA GLN A 17 -8.70 2.45 -18.12
C GLN A 17 -9.14 2.58 -16.66
N ALA A 18 -9.11 1.49 -15.89
CA ALA A 18 -9.40 1.54 -14.46
C ALA A 18 -8.41 2.45 -13.69
N ASP A 19 -7.20 2.61 -14.22
CA ASP A 19 -6.16 3.48 -13.65
C ASP A 19 -6.32 4.97 -14.06
N PHE A 20 -7.30 5.33 -14.91
CA PHE A 20 -7.46 6.72 -15.37
C PHE A 20 -8.30 7.56 -14.40
N VAL A 21 -7.67 8.59 -13.82
CA VAL A 21 -8.34 9.58 -12.95
C VAL A 21 -9.31 10.48 -13.72
N CYS A 22 -8.99 10.79 -14.97
CA CYS A 22 -9.91 11.51 -15.87
C CYS A 22 -10.64 10.51 -16.78
N GLY A 23 -11.96 10.67 -16.88
CA GLY A 23 -12.85 9.83 -17.70
C GLY A 23 -12.57 9.98 -19.20
N THR A 24 -11.52 9.31 -19.67
CA THR A 24 -11.21 9.18 -21.10
C THR A 24 -12.13 8.12 -21.70
N SER A 25 -12.75 8.39 -22.84
CA SER A 25 -13.64 7.41 -23.47
C SER A 25 -12.87 6.19 -23.97
N PHE A 26 -13.54 5.03 -24.05
CA PHE A 26 -12.97 3.82 -24.65
C PHE A 26 -12.48 4.05 -26.09
N LYS A 27 -13.20 4.87 -26.86
CA LYS A 27 -12.84 5.22 -28.24
C LYS A 27 -11.55 6.03 -28.31
N GLU A 28 -11.39 7.05 -27.46
CA GLU A 28 -10.16 7.84 -27.40
C GLU A 28 -8.97 6.99 -26.98
N THR A 29 -9.17 6.11 -25.99
CA THR A 29 -8.16 5.16 -25.52
C THR A 29 -7.70 4.25 -26.66
N LEU A 30 -8.65 3.67 -27.42
CA LEU A 30 -8.34 2.85 -28.59
C LEU A 30 -7.60 3.62 -29.68
N ASN A 31 -8.00 4.85 -29.97
CA ASN A 31 -7.34 5.68 -30.97
C ASN A 31 -5.89 6.00 -30.57
N ALA A 32 -5.66 6.30 -29.29
CA ALA A 32 -4.32 6.53 -28.75
C ALA A 32 -3.46 5.26 -28.86
N ILE A 33 -3.99 4.10 -28.47
CA ILE A 33 -3.29 2.81 -28.60
C ILE A 33 -2.96 2.50 -30.06
N ALA A 34 -3.91 2.66 -30.97
CA ALA A 34 -3.68 2.44 -32.41
C ALA A 34 -2.63 3.41 -32.99
N SER A 35 -2.57 4.65 -32.48
CA SER A 35 -1.52 5.60 -32.84
C SER A 35 -0.15 5.18 -32.30
N LEU A 36 -0.08 4.66 -31.07
CA LEU A 36 1.17 4.21 -30.46
C LEU A 36 1.69 2.93 -31.12
N GLN A 37 0.81 1.99 -31.48
CA GLN A 37 1.15 0.77 -32.21
C GLN A 37 1.72 1.08 -33.60
N ARG A 38 1.13 2.03 -34.32
CA ARG A 38 1.66 2.49 -35.63
C ARG A 38 3.06 3.10 -35.54
N ARG A 39 3.46 3.57 -34.36
CA ARG A 39 4.79 4.12 -34.09
C ARG A 39 5.73 3.11 -33.43
N SER A 40 5.32 1.84 -33.31
CA SER A 40 6.07 0.78 -32.63
C SER A 40 6.43 1.09 -31.18
N LEU A 41 5.61 1.91 -30.50
CA LEU A 41 5.83 2.31 -29.10
C LEU A 41 5.14 1.37 -28.10
N VAL A 42 4.17 0.58 -28.58
CA VAL A 42 3.38 -0.37 -27.79
C VAL A 42 3.20 -1.64 -28.62
N GLU A 43 3.31 -2.78 -27.96
CA GLU A 43 3.12 -4.11 -28.53
C GLU A 43 1.86 -4.76 -27.99
N LYS A 44 1.27 -5.65 -28.79
CA LYS A 44 0.12 -6.46 -28.39
C LYS A 44 0.60 -7.88 -28.16
N VAL A 45 0.42 -8.37 -26.94
CA VAL A 45 0.69 -9.76 -26.55
C VAL A 45 -0.65 -10.38 -26.20
N GLU A 46 -1.15 -11.27 -27.05
CA GLU A 46 -2.51 -11.84 -26.94
C GLU A 46 -3.59 -10.74 -26.85
N ASN A 47 -4.29 -10.63 -25.72
CA ASN A 47 -5.29 -9.60 -25.43
C ASN A 47 -4.76 -8.43 -24.58
N SER A 48 -3.47 -8.42 -24.31
CA SER A 48 -2.79 -7.44 -23.46
C SER A 48 -1.88 -6.52 -24.28
N LEU A 49 -1.57 -5.37 -23.69
CA LEU A 49 -0.70 -4.34 -24.22
C LEU A 49 0.53 -4.24 -23.33
N THR A 50 1.70 -4.13 -23.95
CA THR A 50 2.97 -3.89 -23.26
C THR A 50 3.84 -2.92 -24.07
N GLN A 51 4.97 -2.52 -23.51
CA GLN A 51 5.99 -1.76 -24.20
C GLN A 51 7.20 -2.64 -24.47
N GLN A 52 7.94 -2.31 -25.53
CA GLN A 52 9.28 -2.85 -25.71
C GLN A 52 10.14 -2.45 -24.50
N PRO A 53 11.03 -3.34 -24.00
CA PRO A 53 11.85 -3.05 -22.83
C PRO A 53 12.58 -1.70 -22.89
N VAL A 54 13.19 -1.38 -24.04
CA VAL A 54 13.92 -0.10 -24.21
C VAL A 54 12.99 1.12 -24.11
N VAL A 55 11.77 1.03 -24.65
CA VAL A 55 10.77 2.09 -24.58
C VAL A 55 10.24 2.22 -23.15
N MET A 56 10.06 1.10 -22.46
CA MET A 56 9.61 1.07 -21.07
C MET A 56 10.61 1.76 -20.14
N GLU A 57 11.90 1.47 -20.29
CA GLU A 57 12.96 2.11 -19.51
C GLU A 57 13.03 3.62 -19.79
N PHE A 58 13.01 4.03 -21.06
CA PHE A 58 12.99 5.45 -21.41
C PHE A 58 11.78 6.20 -20.82
N VAL A 59 10.58 5.61 -20.90
CA VAL A 59 9.36 6.20 -20.34
C VAL A 59 9.42 6.25 -18.80
N THR A 60 10.05 5.25 -18.18
CA THR A 60 10.29 5.21 -16.74
C THR A 60 11.22 6.33 -16.30
N ASP A 61 12.37 6.47 -16.96
CA ASP A 61 13.35 7.51 -16.64
C ASP A 61 12.76 8.90 -16.79
N HIS A 62 11.96 9.11 -17.84
CA HIS A 62 11.27 10.38 -18.05
C HIS A 62 10.21 10.66 -16.97
N LEU A 63 9.48 9.64 -16.50
CA LEU A 63 8.54 9.79 -15.38
C LEU A 63 9.27 10.18 -14.09
N ILE A 64 10.42 9.56 -13.82
CA ILE A 64 11.25 9.84 -12.63
C ILE A 64 11.75 11.29 -12.66
N GLU A 65 12.28 11.73 -13.81
CA GLU A 65 12.76 13.09 -14.01
C GLU A 65 11.63 14.11 -13.78
N GLN A 66 10.47 13.91 -14.43
CA GLN A 66 9.31 14.76 -14.23
C GLN A 66 8.83 14.78 -12.78
N ALA A 67 8.75 13.62 -12.11
CA ALA A 67 8.34 13.58 -10.70
C ALA A 67 9.28 14.40 -9.80
N CYS A 68 10.61 14.33 -10.01
CA CYS A 68 11.57 15.10 -9.23
C CYS A 68 11.46 16.61 -9.50
N GLU A 69 11.33 17.01 -10.76
CA GLU A 69 11.12 18.41 -11.17
C GLU A 69 9.81 18.96 -10.58
N GLU A 70 8.74 18.19 -10.64
CA GLU A 70 7.42 18.56 -10.12
C GLU A 70 7.40 18.72 -8.60
N ILE A 71 8.10 17.84 -7.87
CA ILE A 71 8.25 17.97 -6.41
C ILE A 71 9.02 19.24 -6.08
N SER A 72 10.09 19.51 -6.83
CA SER A 72 10.93 20.69 -6.62
C SER A 72 10.21 22.00 -6.93
N SER A 73 9.37 22.01 -7.97
CA SER A 73 8.62 23.17 -8.44
C SER A 73 7.23 23.31 -7.81
N GLN A 74 6.78 22.33 -7.02
CA GLN A 74 5.45 22.25 -6.40
C GLN A 74 4.30 22.25 -7.43
N THR A 75 4.52 21.66 -8.61
CA THR A 75 3.48 21.52 -9.65
C THR A 75 3.25 20.05 -10.01
N PRO A 76 2.61 19.26 -9.14
CA PRO A 76 2.54 17.79 -9.22
C PRO A 76 1.57 17.27 -10.31
N LYS A 77 1.83 17.55 -11.59
CA LYS A 77 0.94 17.12 -12.70
C LYS A 77 0.98 15.60 -12.93
N SER A 78 2.17 15.02 -13.01
CA SER A 78 2.38 13.60 -13.20
C SER A 78 2.01 12.84 -11.93
N LEU A 79 2.40 13.35 -10.76
CA LEU A 79 2.02 12.78 -9.46
C LEU A 79 0.51 12.83 -9.19
N LYS A 80 -0.22 13.75 -9.83
CA LYS A 80 -1.69 13.77 -9.81
C LYS A 80 -2.31 12.68 -10.67
N THR A 81 -1.70 12.40 -11.82
CA THR A 81 -2.29 11.59 -12.89
C THR A 81 -1.92 10.11 -12.80
N TYR A 82 -0.74 9.80 -12.26
CA TYR A 82 -0.17 8.47 -12.26
C TYR A 82 0.21 8.03 -10.84
N ALA A 83 -0.11 6.78 -10.49
CA ALA A 83 0.46 6.15 -9.31
C ALA A 83 1.91 5.74 -9.59
N LEU A 84 2.85 6.08 -8.71
CA LEU A 84 4.24 5.65 -8.83
C LEU A 84 4.42 4.16 -8.51
N VAL A 85 3.58 3.66 -7.61
CA VAL A 85 3.52 2.26 -7.17
C VAL A 85 2.04 1.90 -7.04
N LYS A 86 1.68 0.67 -7.40
CA LYS A 86 0.32 0.15 -7.22
C LYS A 86 0.27 -0.68 -5.93
N ALA A 87 -0.61 -0.28 -5.03
CA ALA A 87 -0.74 -0.90 -3.71
C ALA A 87 -1.35 -2.31 -3.81
N GLN A 88 -2.31 -2.52 -4.73
CA GLN A 88 -3.11 -3.75 -4.84
C GLN A 88 -2.60 -4.74 -5.90
N THR A 89 -1.33 -4.66 -6.30
CA THR A 89 -0.70 -5.63 -7.22
C THR A 89 0.04 -6.73 -6.45
N GLN A 90 0.46 -7.78 -7.15
CA GLN A 90 1.32 -8.82 -6.58
C GLN A 90 2.61 -8.23 -6.00
N ASP A 91 3.08 -8.78 -4.88
CA ASP A 91 4.24 -8.25 -4.12
C ASP A 91 5.49 -8.10 -5.01
N TYR A 92 5.77 -9.09 -5.87
CA TYR A 92 6.91 -9.03 -6.77
C TYR A 92 6.84 -7.88 -7.78
N ILE A 93 5.63 -7.50 -8.24
CA ILE A 93 5.43 -6.36 -9.14
C ILE A 93 5.68 -5.07 -8.36
N GLN A 94 5.15 -5.00 -7.13
CA GLN A 94 5.34 -3.85 -6.26
C GLN A 94 6.83 -3.63 -5.96
N ASP A 95 7.59 -4.68 -5.66
CA ASP A 95 9.04 -4.60 -5.45
C ASP A 95 9.78 -4.07 -6.68
N ILE A 96 9.36 -4.49 -7.88
CA ILE A 96 9.92 -3.97 -9.14
C ILE A 96 9.58 -2.48 -9.31
N GLN A 97 8.33 -2.07 -9.03
CA GLN A 97 7.92 -0.67 -9.09
C GLN A 97 8.68 0.20 -8.10
N ILE A 98 8.87 -0.28 -6.87
CA ILE A 98 9.66 0.41 -5.85
C ILE A 98 11.09 0.57 -6.34
N ARG A 99 11.75 -0.52 -6.77
CA ARG A 99 13.15 -0.49 -7.19
C ARG A 99 13.40 0.36 -8.45
N LEU A 100 12.48 0.32 -9.42
CA LEU A 100 12.67 0.98 -10.72
C LEU A 100 12.04 2.37 -10.83
N ILE A 101 11.18 2.78 -9.90
CA ILE A 101 10.49 4.08 -9.94
C ILE A 101 10.70 4.83 -8.63
N LEU A 102 10.19 4.29 -7.53
CA LEU A 102 10.13 5.01 -6.25
C LEU A 102 11.51 5.27 -5.65
N GLN A 103 12.40 4.27 -5.69
CA GLN A 103 13.77 4.35 -5.18
C GLN A 103 14.61 5.36 -5.99
N PRO A 104 14.65 5.33 -7.34
CA PRO A 104 15.34 6.35 -8.13
C PRO A 104 14.84 7.78 -7.87
N ILE A 105 13.53 7.98 -7.68
CA ILE A 105 12.98 9.28 -7.29
C ILE A 105 13.53 9.70 -5.91
N ALA A 106 13.48 8.81 -4.92
CA ALA A 106 13.99 9.08 -3.59
C ALA A 106 15.49 9.43 -3.60
N GLU A 107 16.31 8.68 -4.33
CA GLU A 107 17.74 8.90 -4.47
C GLU A 107 18.04 10.28 -5.10
N ARG A 108 17.36 10.63 -6.20
CA ARG A 108 17.52 11.95 -6.85
C ARG A 108 17.08 13.10 -5.96
N LEU A 109 16.01 12.94 -5.18
CA LEU A 109 15.59 13.96 -4.22
C LEU A 109 16.63 14.14 -3.11
N ILE A 110 17.24 13.05 -2.61
CA ILE A 110 18.32 13.11 -1.63
C ILE A 110 19.53 13.86 -2.21
N GLU A 111 19.92 13.56 -3.45
CA GLU A 111 21.01 14.25 -4.14
C GLU A 111 20.71 15.75 -4.31
N GLN A 112 19.48 16.09 -4.71
CA GLN A 112 19.10 17.47 -5.01
C GLN A 112 18.95 18.35 -3.76
N PHE A 113 18.32 17.84 -2.70
CA PHE A 113 18.01 18.63 -1.50
C PHE A 113 19.07 18.48 -0.39
N SER A 114 19.88 17.42 -0.42
CA SER A 114 20.93 17.13 0.57
C SER A 114 20.44 17.02 2.03
N SER A 115 19.12 17.02 2.28
CA SER A 115 18.52 16.93 3.61
C SER A 115 17.11 16.33 3.54
N LEU A 116 16.85 15.30 4.36
CA LEU A 116 15.53 14.69 4.50
C LEU A 116 14.48 15.68 5.05
N GLU A 117 14.90 16.62 5.90
CA GLU A 117 14.01 17.65 6.45
C GLU A 117 13.51 18.60 5.36
N LEU A 118 14.39 18.98 4.41
CA LEU A 118 14.00 19.83 3.28
C LEU A 118 13.06 19.09 2.32
N ILE A 119 13.33 17.80 2.06
CA ILE A 119 12.44 16.97 1.25
C ILE A 119 11.08 16.84 1.93
N ALA A 120 11.06 16.52 3.23
CA ALA A 120 9.83 16.44 4.02
C ALA A 120 9.03 17.74 3.96
N ALA A 121 9.69 18.90 4.09
CA ALA A 121 9.05 20.20 3.98
C ALA A 121 8.44 20.45 2.58
N GLN A 122 9.14 20.07 1.50
CA GLN A 122 8.60 20.19 0.14
C GLN A 122 7.37 19.30 -0.08
N LEU A 123 7.45 18.03 0.30
CA LEU A 123 6.33 17.08 0.17
C LEU A 123 5.13 17.54 1.01
N THR A 124 5.38 18.06 2.23
CA THR A 124 4.34 18.60 3.11
C THR A 124 3.68 19.83 2.52
N LYS A 125 4.44 20.70 1.83
CA LYS A 125 3.87 21.86 1.16
C LYS A 125 2.90 21.44 0.04
N ILE A 126 3.27 20.45 -0.78
CA ILE A 126 2.38 19.88 -1.80
C ILE A 126 1.10 19.32 -1.15
N LEU A 127 1.23 18.64 -0.01
CA LEU A 127 0.09 18.10 0.74
C LEU A 127 -0.87 19.21 1.20
N VAL A 128 -0.34 20.27 1.82
CA VAL A 128 -1.15 21.41 2.30
C VAL A 128 -1.83 22.15 1.15
N ASP A 129 -1.15 22.33 0.02
CA ASP A 129 -1.74 22.96 -1.17
C ASP A 129 -2.90 22.13 -1.73
N GLN A 130 -2.85 20.80 -1.61
CA GLN A 130 -3.98 19.92 -1.98
C GLN A 130 -5.17 20.08 -1.04
N GLN A 131 -4.95 20.25 0.27
CA GLN A 131 -6.03 20.44 1.24
C GLN A 131 -6.79 21.76 1.06
N GLN A 132 -6.14 22.78 0.50
CA GLN A 132 -6.76 24.07 0.22
C GLN A 132 -7.63 24.08 -1.04
N GLN A 133 -7.67 22.98 -1.81
CA GLN A 133 -8.49 22.90 -3.01
C GLN A 133 -9.99 22.82 -2.64
N PRO A 134 -10.85 23.63 -3.29
CA PRO A 134 -12.26 23.78 -2.90
C PRO A 134 -13.13 22.55 -3.23
N ARG A 135 -12.61 21.63 -4.04
CA ARG A 135 -13.30 20.40 -4.41
C ARG A 135 -12.38 19.23 -4.24
N ARG A 136 -12.92 18.18 -3.64
CA ARG A 136 -12.29 16.88 -3.60
C ARG A 136 -12.21 16.32 -5.02
N GLU A 137 -11.01 16.22 -5.54
CA GLU A 137 -10.73 15.61 -6.83
C GLU A 137 -10.05 14.26 -6.60
N ILE A 138 -10.51 13.23 -7.31
CA ILE A 138 -9.81 11.94 -7.34
C ILE A 138 -8.43 12.19 -7.95
N ASN A 139 -7.36 11.71 -7.32
CA ASN A 139 -6.00 11.79 -7.85
C ASN A 139 -5.06 10.86 -7.05
N TYR A 140 -3.79 10.80 -7.47
CA TYR A 140 -2.75 9.98 -6.82
C TYR A 140 -1.76 10.75 -5.95
N ILE A 141 -1.93 12.06 -5.73
CA ILE A 141 -0.90 12.89 -5.07
C ILE A 141 -0.65 12.38 -3.66
N ALA A 142 -1.68 12.34 -2.81
CA ALA A 142 -1.49 11.98 -1.40
C ALA A 142 -0.94 10.55 -1.24
N GLY A 143 -1.38 9.60 -2.08
CA GLY A 143 -0.85 8.24 -2.06
C GLY A 143 0.61 8.14 -2.51
N ASN A 144 0.98 8.88 -3.56
CA ASN A 144 2.37 8.98 -4.01
C ASN A 144 3.27 9.61 -2.94
N LEU A 145 2.80 10.67 -2.26
CA LEU A 145 3.53 11.31 -1.16
C LEU A 145 3.74 10.33 0.01
N LEU A 146 2.71 9.57 0.41
CA LEU A 146 2.84 8.54 1.45
C LEU A 146 3.86 7.45 1.09
N ASN A 147 3.84 6.97 -0.16
CA ASN A 147 4.83 6.02 -0.63
C ASN A 147 6.26 6.60 -0.58
N LEU A 148 6.43 7.88 -0.94
CA LEU A 148 7.72 8.57 -0.84
C LEU A 148 8.16 8.76 0.62
N PHE A 149 7.28 9.16 1.52
CA PHE A 149 7.59 9.26 2.96
C PHE A 149 8.06 7.91 3.51
N ARG A 150 7.38 6.81 3.13
CA ARG A 150 7.76 5.45 3.49
C ARG A 150 9.15 5.08 2.93
N GLN A 151 9.39 5.33 1.65
CA GLN A 151 10.69 5.02 1.00
C GLN A 151 11.85 5.80 1.62
N LEU A 152 11.62 7.08 1.95
CA LEU A 152 12.61 7.97 2.57
C LEU A 152 12.73 7.78 4.08
N LYS A 153 11.90 6.93 4.70
CA LYS A 153 11.81 6.71 6.15
C LYS A 153 11.59 8.01 6.93
N ILE A 154 10.78 8.91 6.38
CA ILE A 154 10.38 10.16 7.05
C ILE A 154 9.29 9.82 8.05
N ASP A 155 9.47 10.28 9.30
CA ASP A 155 8.44 10.19 10.32
C ASP A 155 7.30 11.16 9.99
N ILE A 156 6.10 10.62 9.84
CA ILE A 156 4.88 11.39 9.55
C ILE A 156 3.98 11.51 10.77
N THR A 157 4.49 11.24 11.98
CA THR A 157 3.71 11.38 13.21
C THR A 157 3.05 12.75 13.29
N GLY A 158 1.72 12.77 13.50
CA GLY A 158 0.94 14.00 13.60
C GLY A 158 0.56 14.66 12.27
N TYR A 159 0.90 14.07 11.12
CA TYR A 159 0.52 14.63 9.82
C TYR A 159 -0.99 14.55 9.58
N ASP A 160 -1.52 15.55 8.88
CA ASP A 160 -2.93 15.62 8.53
C ASP A 160 -3.13 15.30 7.04
N PHE A 161 -3.81 14.20 6.76
CA PHE A 161 -4.23 13.76 5.43
C PHE A 161 -5.77 13.81 5.26
N SER A 162 -6.48 14.48 6.17
CA SER A 162 -7.94 14.54 6.16
C SER A 162 -8.52 15.15 4.88
N GLY A 163 -9.69 14.64 4.47
CA GLY A 163 -10.42 15.10 3.29
C GLY A 163 -9.78 14.76 1.93
N LEU A 164 -8.61 14.12 1.91
CA LEU A 164 -7.86 13.82 0.68
C LEU A 164 -8.28 12.50 0.05
N THR A 165 -8.04 12.37 -1.26
CA THR A 165 -8.08 11.07 -1.94
C THR A 165 -6.68 10.46 -1.91
N ILE A 166 -6.56 9.32 -1.23
CA ILE A 166 -5.32 8.61 -0.93
C ILE A 166 -5.40 7.26 -1.64
N TRP A 167 -5.11 7.26 -2.93
CA TRP A 167 -5.15 6.05 -3.76
C TRP A 167 -3.75 5.49 -3.99
N GLN A 168 -3.64 4.16 -4.00
CA GLN A 168 -2.39 3.42 -4.25
C GLN A 168 -1.28 3.70 -3.21
N ALA A 169 -1.63 4.16 -2.01
CA ALA A 169 -0.70 4.21 -0.88
C ALA A 169 -0.49 2.80 -0.34
N ASN A 170 0.77 2.42 -0.13
CA ASN A 170 1.13 1.25 0.67
C ASN A 170 1.47 1.72 2.09
N LEU A 171 0.54 1.49 3.02
CA LEU A 171 0.64 1.86 4.42
C LEU A 171 1.08 0.69 5.31
N GLN A 172 1.43 -0.46 4.72
CA GLN A 172 1.93 -1.61 5.47
C GLN A 172 3.26 -1.27 6.15
N ASP A 173 3.33 -1.63 7.43
CA ASP A 173 4.49 -1.42 8.31
C ASP A 173 4.92 0.06 8.47
N MET A 174 4.04 1.00 8.13
CA MET A 174 4.30 2.43 8.30
C MET A 174 3.89 2.90 9.71
N PRO A 175 4.73 3.61 10.47
CA PRO A 175 4.34 4.16 11.76
C PRO A 175 3.38 5.33 11.57
N LEU A 176 2.08 5.10 11.82
CA LEU A 176 1.00 6.09 11.61
C LEU A 176 0.54 6.74 12.93
N HIS A 177 1.47 7.08 13.82
CA HIS A 177 1.13 7.67 15.11
C HIS A 177 0.49 9.05 14.95
N GLN A 178 -0.72 9.25 15.50
CA GLN A 178 -1.44 10.52 15.44
C GLN A 178 -1.65 11.08 14.02
N VAL A 179 -1.61 10.24 12.98
CA VAL A 179 -1.88 10.67 11.61
C VAL A 179 -3.38 10.78 11.39
N ASN A 180 -3.84 11.94 10.91
CA ASN A 180 -5.26 12.19 10.68
C ASN A 180 -5.67 11.78 9.26
N PHE A 181 -6.58 10.81 9.14
CA PHE A 181 -7.19 10.39 7.88
C PHE A 181 -8.71 10.65 7.82
N ALA A 182 -9.22 11.55 8.66
CA ALA A 182 -10.66 11.84 8.73
C ALA A 182 -11.21 12.26 7.37
N ASP A 183 -12.37 11.72 6.99
CA ASP A 183 -13.04 11.99 5.71
C ASP A 183 -12.19 11.68 4.45
N SER A 184 -11.09 10.93 4.56
CA SER A 184 -10.22 10.55 3.43
C SER A 184 -10.71 9.31 2.67
N ASP A 185 -10.33 9.20 1.39
CA ASP A 185 -10.76 8.11 0.49
C ASP A 185 -9.55 7.24 0.23
N LEU A 186 -9.55 6.07 0.88
CA LEU A 186 -8.47 5.10 0.88
C LEU A 186 -8.80 3.84 0.06
N THR A 187 -9.88 3.87 -0.75
CA THR A 187 -10.46 2.67 -1.40
C THR A 187 -9.49 1.88 -2.28
N GLN A 188 -8.46 2.54 -2.82
CA GLN A 188 -7.45 1.94 -3.70
C GLN A 188 -6.07 1.79 -3.02
N SER A 189 -6.00 1.93 -1.70
CA SER A 189 -4.77 1.81 -0.92
C SER A 189 -4.72 0.49 -0.15
N THR A 190 -3.53 0.04 0.21
CA THR A 190 -3.33 -1.09 1.11
C THR A 190 -3.00 -0.58 2.50
N PHE A 191 -3.81 -0.98 3.47
CA PHE A 191 -3.48 -0.84 4.88
C PHE A 191 -2.68 -2.07 5.33
N THR A 192 -2.24 -2.10 6.59
CA THR A 192 -1.75 -3.31 7.28
C THR A 192 -2.51 -4.56 6.82
N GLU A 193 -1.89 -5.76 6.88
CA GLU A 193 -2.57 -7.04 6.60
C GLU A 193 -4.05 -6.93 6.94
N THR A 194 -4.91 -7.00 5.92
CA THR A 194 -6.35 -6.87 6.13
C THR A 194 -6.76 -7.94 7.10
N LEU A 195 -7.02 -7.52 8.33
CA LEU A 195 -7.67 -8.35 9.31
C LEU A 195 -9.07 -8.60 8.76
N GLY A 196 -9.50 -9.86 8.75
CA GLY A 196 -10.93 -10.13 8.76
C GLY A 196 -11.59 -9.39 9.92
N ASN A 197 -12.93 -9.38 9.99
CA ASN A 197 -13.62 -8.76 11.12
C ASN A 197 -13.06 -9.33 12.43
N ILE A 198 -12.42 -8.47 13.23
CA ILE A 198 -11.81 -8.88 14.50
C ILE A 198 -12.95 -9.23 15.44
N LEU A 199 -12.97 -10.48 15.91
CA LEU A 199 -14.02 -10.97 16.80
C LEU A 199 -13.61 -10.88 18.27
N SER A 200 -12.31 -10.92 18.55
CA SER A 200 -11.77 -10.73 19.89
C SER A 200 -10.33 -10.20 19.85
N ALA A 201 -9.99 -9.42 20.88
CA ALA A 201 -8.66 -8.91 21.13
C ALA A 201 -8.37 -8.97 22.64
N ASN A 202 -7.19 -9.44 23.03
CA ASN A 202 -6.82 -9.59 24.43
C ASN A 202 -5.34 -9.28 24.65
N PHE A 203 -5.02 -8.51 25.69
CA PHE A 203 -3.64 -8.25 26.09
C PHE A 203 -3.07 -9.43 26.87
N SER A 204 -1.77 -9.66 26.75
CA SER A 204 -1.07 -10.53 27.69
C SER A 204 -1.12 -9.93 29.11
N PRO A 205 -1.08 -10.76 30.15
CA PRO A 205 -1.06 -10.30 31.55
C PRO A 205 0.03 -9.27 31.88
N ASP A 206 1.18 -9.35 31.19
CA ASP A 206 2.29 -8.39 31.32
C ASP A 206 2.13 -7.12 30.47
N GLY A 207 1.10 -7.05 29.62
CA GLY A 207 0.80 -5.93 28.73
C GLY A 207 1.77 -5.76 27.56
N LEU A 208 2.71 -6.69 27.34
CA LEU A 208 3.71 -6.58 26.28
C LEU A 208 3.19 -7.06 24.92
N LEU A 209 2.17 -7.92 24.93
CA LEU A 209 1.63 -8.55 23.74
C LEU A 209 0.12 -8.30 23.60
N LEU A 210 -0.35 -8.28 22.36
CA LEU A 210 -1.76 -8.26 22.02
C LEU A 210 -2.05 -9.44 21.11
N ALA A 211 -3.04 -10.26 21.47
CA ALA A 211 -3.55 -11.31 20.61
C ALA A 211 -4.90 -10.88 20.02
N THR A 212 -5.08 -11.09 18.72
CA THR A 212 -6.32 -10.80 17.99
C THR A 212 -6.76 -12.02 17.21
N CYS A 213 -8.05 -12.20 17.03
CA CYS A 213 -8.58 -13.28 16.19
C CYS A 213 -9.71 -12.79 15.28
N ASP A 214 -9.83 -13.40 14.09
CA ASP A 214 -10.66 -12.84 13.02
C ASP A 214 -11.53 -13.87 12.26
N THR A 215 -12.30 -13.35 11.31
CA THR A 215 -13.12 -14.15 10.37
C THR A 215 -12.32 -14.84 9.27
N ASP A 216 -11.02 -14.56 9.15
CA ASP A 216 -10.13 -15.23 8.18
C ASP A 216 -9.49 -16.48 8.79
N CYS A 217 -10.03 -16.95 9.92
CA CYS A 217 -9.62 -18.14 10.65
C CYS A 217 -8.23 -18.02 11.32
N ASN A 218 -7.72 -16.80 11.48
CA ASN A 218 -6.38 -16.56 12.02
C ASN A 218 -6.43 -16.06 13.45
N VAL A 219 -5.42 -16.46 14.22
CA VAL A 219 -5.02 -15.77 15.46
C VAL A 219 -3.69 -15.08 15.17
N ARG A 220 -3.60 -13.78 15.49
CA ARG A 220 -2.40 -12.97 15.29
C ARG A 220 -1.88 -12.45 16.62
N LEU A 221 -0.57 -12.43 16.77
CA LEU A 221 0.13 -11.96 17.94
C LEU A 221 0.98 -10.74 17.60
N TRP A 222 0.83 -9.68 18.38
CA TRP A 222 1.46 -8.38 18.16
C TRP A 222 2.29 -7.97 19.36
N GLU A 223 3.42 -7.31 19.11
CA GLU A 223 4.16 -6.59 20.14
C GLU A 223 3.50 -5.22 20.37
N VAL A 224 3.06 -4.94 21.60
CA VAL A 224 2.31 -3.71 21.94
C VAL A 224 3.15 -2.46 21.76
N LYS A 225 4.44 -2.53 22.12
CA LYS A 225 5.34 -1.38 22.10
C LYS A 225 5.61 -0.88 20.68
N THR A 226 5.73 -1.79 19.71
CA THR A 226 6.15 -1.48 18.34
C THR A 226 5.02 -1.60 17.33
N GLY A 227 3.92 -2.26 17.69
CA GLY A 227 2.86 -2.62 16.75
C GLY A 227 3.25 -3.73 15.78
N LYS A 228 4.41 -4.38 15.96
CA LYS A 228 4.91 -5.40 15.05
C LYS A 228 4.13 -6.71 15.19
N LEU A 229 3.72 -7.30 14.05
CA LEU A 229 3.20 -8.67 14.00
C LEU A 229 4.35 -9.66 14.30
N LEU A 230 4.19 -10.44 15.35
CA LEU A 230 5.18 -11.43 15.80
C LEU A 230 4.90 -12.81 15.20
N ALA A 231 3.63 -13.23 15.17
CA ALA A 231 3.24 -14.54 14.67
C ALA A 231 1.80 -14.58 14.15
N ILE A 232 1.56 -15.48 13.18
CA ILE A 232 0.23 -15.86 12.71
C ILE A 232 0.03 -17.33 13.04
N CYS A 233 -0.87 -17.59 13.97
CA CYS A 233 -1.29 -18.91 14.42
C CYS A 233 -2.36 -19.47 13.48
N GLN A 234 -1.94 -20.24 12.47
CA GLN A 234 -2.82 -20.82 11.46
C GLN A 234 -3.27 -22.24 11.84
N GLY A 235 -4.55 -22.55 11.60
CA GLY A 235 -5.05 -23.91 11.76
C GLY A 235 -6.53 -24.04 12.07
N HIS A 236 -7.20 -22.97 12.50
CA HIS A 236 -8.66 -22.96 12.51
C HIS A 236 -9.19 -23.05 11.08
N THR A 237 -10.31 -23.74 10.89
CA THR A 237 -10.93 -23.92 9.56
C THR A 237 -12.20 -23.09 9.38
N ASN A 238 -12.50 -22.23 10.36
CA ASN A 238 -13.64 -21.31 10.36
C ASN A 238 -13.34 -20.16 11.35
N TRP A 239 -14.23 -19.16 11.41
CA TRP A 239 -14.07 -17.93 12.20
C TRP A 239 -13.61 -18.20 13.63
N VAL A 240 -12.56 -17.50 14.07
CA VAL A 240 -12.08 -17.59 15.45
C VAL A 240 -12.79 -16.53 16.26
N ARG A 241 -13.61 -16.96 17.22
CA ARG A 241 -14.52 -16.07 17.96
C ARG A 241 -13.87 -15.48 19.21
N THR A 242 -12.88 -16.16 19.76
CA THR A 242 -12.23 -15.72 21.00
C THR A 242 -10.78 -16.19 21.07
N VAL A 243 -9.98 -15.37 21.75
CA VAL A 243 -8.57 -15.64 22.06
C VAL A 243 -8.27 -15.14 23.48
N VAL A 244 -7.52 -15.93 24.25
CA VAL A 244 -7.11 -15.59 25.61
C VAL A 244 -5.68 -16.05 25.88
N PHE A 245 -4.93 -15.26 26.66
CA PHE A 245 -3.62 -15.65 27.16
C PHE A 245 -3.74 -16.50 28.42
N SER A 246 -2.77 -17.39 28.60
CA SER A 246 -2.47 -17.98 29.90
C SER A 246 -1.94 -16.92 30.87
N PRO A 247 -2.06 -17.12 32.19
CA PRO A 247 -1.59 -16.16 33.19
C PRO A 247 -0.09 -15.87 33.16
N ASP A 248 0.71 -16.77 32.60
CA ASP A 248 2.16 -16.65 32.42
C ASP A 248 2.57 -16.11 31.04
N SER A 249 1.60 -15.71 30.20
CA SER A 249 1.80 -15.20 28.83
C SER A 249 2.49 -16.17 27.86
N THR A 250 2.66 -17.46 28.19
CA THR A 250 3.41 -18.40 27.34
C THR A 250 2.52 -19.16 26.34
N VAL A 251 1.21 -19.26 26.62
CA VAL A 251 0.25 -20.01 25.81
C VAL A 251 -0.96 -19.16 25.48
N LEU A 252 -1.42 -19.25 24.23
CA LEU A 252 -2.73 -18.74 23.81
C LEU A 252 -3.73 -19.88 23.68
N ALA A 253 -4.96 -19.65 24.12
CA ALA A 253 -6.09 -20.50 23.79
C ALA A 253 -7.05 -19.75 22.86
N SER A 254 -7.49 -20.40 21.80
CA SER A 254 -8.48 -19.85 20.87
C SER A 254 -9.60 -20.84 20.60
N ALA A 255 -10.80 -20.32 20.34
CA ALA A 255 -11.97 -21.12 19.99
C ALA A 255 -12.78 -20.46 18.88
N GLY A 256 -13.34 -21.27 17.98
CA GLY A 256 -13.98 -20.80 16.76
C GLY A 256 -15.23 -21.57 16.34
N ALA A 257 -15.77 -21.16 15.20
CA ALA A 257 -16.92 -21.79 14.54
C ALA A 257 -16.58 -23.14 13.88
N ASP A 258 -15.33 -23.60 13.98
CA ASP A 258 -14.91 -24.94 13.57
C ASP A 258 -15.09 -25.98 14.68
N CYS A 259 -15.74 -25.60 15.79
CA CYS A 259 -16.00 -26.42 16.98
C CYS A 259 -14.71 -26.99 17.60
N ARG A 260 -13.58 -26.27 17.42
CA ARG A 260 -12.28 -26.64 17.98
C ARG A 260 -11.79 -25.59 18.96
N ILE A 261 -11.11 -26.05 19.99
CA ILE A 261 -10.26 -25.22 20.84
C ILE A 261 -8.81 -25.54 20.48
N ARG A 262 -8.00 -24.52 20.20
CA ARG A 262 -6.57 -24.68 19.91
C ARG A 262 -5.74 -23.95 20.95
N PHE A 263 -4.60 -24.55 21.27
CA PHE A 263 -3.58 -23.98 22.13
C PHE A 263 -2.34 -23.68 21.29
N TRP A 264 -1.76 -22.50 21.47
CA TRP A 264 -0.64 -22.02 20.68
C TRP A 264 0.51 -21.62 21.61
N ASN A 265 1.73 -21.91 21.18
CA ASN A 265 2.91 -21.35 21.80
C ASN A 265 3.06 -19.89 21.34
N VAL A 266 3.23 -18.98 22.30
CA VAL A 266 3.35 -17.54 22.04
C VAL A 266 4.68 -17.19 21.36
N GLU A 267 5.74 -17.95 21.60
CA GLU A 267 7.09 -17.66 21.08
C GLU A 267 7.19 -17.87 19.57
N ASP A 268 6.60 -18.96 19.06
CA ASP A 268 6.73 -19.38 17.66
C ASP A 268 5.39 -19.47 16.90
N GLY A 269 4.26 -19.26 17.58
CA GLY A 269 2.92 -19.37 17.01
C GLY A 269 2.49 -20.80 16.67
N ALA A 270 3.23 -21.82 17.12
CA ALA A 270 2.95 -23.21 16.79
C ALA A 270 1.73 -23.76 17.56
N CYS A 271 0.90 -24.56 16.89
CA CYS A 271 -0.23 -25.23 17.52
C CYS A 271 0.27 -26.37 18.43
N LEU A 272 0.16 -26.18 19.75
CA LEU A 272 0.53 -27.16 20.77
C LEU A 272 -0.49 -28.30 20.90
N ARG A 273 -1.78 -27.95 20.84
CA ARG A 273 -2.87 -28.92 21.06
C ARG A 273 -4.16 -28.44 20.41
N THR A 274 -4.96 -29.40 19.94
CA THR A 274 -6.34 -29.17 19.51
C THR A 274 -7.28 -30.04 20.34
N CYS A 275 -8.30 -29.44 20.94
CA CYS A 275 -9.38 -30.13 21.63
C CYS A 275 -10.62 -30.16 20.75
N THR A 276 -11.27 -31.33 20.71
CA THR A 276 -12.50 -31.60 19.96
C THR A 276 -13.58 -32.14 20.91
N GLY A 277 -14.85 -31.91 20.60
CA GLY A 277 -15.99 -32.47 21.37
C GLY A 277 -17.02 -31.44 21.85
N HIS A 278 -16.88 -30.18 21.45
CA HIS A 278 -17.90 -29.14 21.64
C HIS A 278 -18.96 -29.16 20.54
#